data_AF-A0A8T4YK96-F1
#
_entry.id   AF-A0A8T4YK96-F1
#
_cell.length_a   1.000
_cell.length_b   1.000
_cell.length_c   1.000
_cell.angle_alpha   90.00
_cell.angle_beta   90.00
_cell.angle_gamma   90.00
#
_symmetry.space_group_name_H-M   'P 1'
#
loop_
_entity.id
_entity.type
_entity.pdbx_description
1 polymer ?
#
loop_
_entity_poly.entity_id
_entity_poly.type
_entity_poly.pdbx_seq_one_letter_code
_entity_poly.pdbx_strand_id
1 'polypeptide(L)'
;MRGRIKTSIMIDEDIWETFKVKASSKRGLKGVSRAVEEALEEELSEKVLTEALEKMCPGRPSDLEVKPIRPKIATSAGKVIRELREQVV
;
A
#
# COMPACT_ATOMS: atom_id res chain seq x y z
N MET A 1 -21.50 -20.82 -0.33
CA MET A 1 -21.52 -21.32 1.05
C MET A 1 -20.52 -20.50 1.86
N ARG A 2 -20.96 -19.63 2.77
CA ARG A 2 -20.05 -18.82 3.61
C ARG A 2 -19.81 -19.56 4.92
N GLY A 3 -18.66 -20.21 5.06
CA GLY A 3 -18.27 -20.95 6.26
C GLY A 3 -16.75 -20.95 6.46
N ARG A 4 -16.31 -21.16 7.70
CA ARG A 4 -14.88 -21.29 8.04
C ARG A 4 -14.39 -22.68 7.63
N ILE A 5 -13.19 -22.74 7.06
CA ILE A 5 -12.51 -23.99 6.72
C ILE A 5 -11.50 -24.31 7.82
N LYS A 6 -11.52 -25.54 8.35
CA LYS A 6 -10.48 -25.99 9.27
C LYS A 6 -9.28 -26.43 8.46
N THR A 7 -8.17 -25.73 8.64
CA THR A 7 -6.91 -26.00 7.95
C THR A 7 -5.85 -26.40 8.97
N SER A 8 -5.09 -27.46 8.70
CA SER A 8 -3.91 -27.84 9.48
C SER A 8 -2.67 -27.44 8.70
N ILE A 9 -1.79 -26.65 9.32
CA ILE A 9 -0.54 -26.16 8.73
C ILE A 9 0.59 -26.42 9.72
N MET A 10 1.75 -26.83 9.20
CA MET A 10 2.97 -26.97 9.99
C MET A 10 3.67 -25.62 10.03
N ILE A 11 3.96 -25.14 11.24
CA ILE A 11 4.62 -23.86 11.50
C ILE A 11 5.78 -24.15 12.45
N ASP A 12 6.88 -23.43 12.28
CA ASP A 12 7.98 -23.40 13.24
C ASP A 12 7.48 -23.07 14.66
N GLU A 13 8.02 -23.76 15.65
CA GLU A 13 7.56 -23.70 17.04
C GLU A 13 7.78 -22.30 17.64
N ASP A 14 8.97 -21.73 17.47
CA ASP A 14 9.36 -20.45 18.04
C ASP A 14 8.52 -19.30 17.45
N ILE A 15 8.29 -19.36 16.14
CA ILE A 15 7.42 -18.41 15.45
C ILE A 15 5.98 -18.52 15.95
N TRP A 16 5.46 -19.73 16.12
CA TRP A 16 4.10 -19.96 16.58
C TRP A 16 3.87 -19.49 18.03
N GLU A 17 4.82 -19.74 18.93
CA GLU A 17 4.74 -19.26 20.31
C GLU A 17 4.75 -17.73 20.36
N THR A 18 5.69 -17.11 19.65
CA THR A 18 5.77 -15.65 19.55
C THR A 18 4.47 -15.05 19.00
N PHE A 19 3.91 -15.67 17.97
CA PHE A 19 2.63 -15.27 17.40
C PHE A 19 1.48 -15.39 18.40
N LYS A 20 1.39 -16.51 19.14
CA LYS A 20 0.35 -16.72 20.16
C LYS A 20 0.44 -15.68 21.28
N VAL A 21 1.64 -15.32 21.73
CA VAL A 21 1.84 -14.27 22.74
C VAL A 21 1.29 -12.93 22.24
N LYS A 22 1.64 -12.55 21.01
CA LYS A 22 1.15 -11.32 20.35
C LYS A 22 -0.36 -11.33 20.15
N ALA A 23 -0.92 -12.45 19.70
CA ALA A 23 -2.36 -12.61 19.42
C ALA A 23 -3.19 -12.63 20.72
N SER A 24 -2.72 -13.33 21.74
CA SER A 24 -3.42 -13.48 23.03
C SER A 24 -3.40 -12.19 23.84
N SER A 25 -2.30 -11.41 23.78
CA SER A 25 -2.20 -10.12 24.48
C SER A 25 -3.21 -9.09 23.99
N LYS A 26 -3.66 -9.19 22.72
CA LYS A 26 -4.63 -8.26 22.15
C LYS A 26 -6.10 -8.69 22.31
N ARG A 27 -6.41 -10.00 22.37
CA ARG A 27 -7.82 -10.48 22.28
C ARG A 27 -8.18 -11.80 23.02
N GLY A 28 -7.28 -12.37 23.82
CA GLY A 28 -7.51 -13.64 24.53
C GLY A 28 -7.50 -14.90 23.63
N LEU A 29 -7.77 -16.09 24.20
CA LEU A 29 -7.59 -17.41 23.56
C LEU A 29 -8.40 -17.64 22.26
N LYS A 30 -9.57 -17.02 22.10
CA LYS A 30 -10.36 -17.09 20.84
C LYS A 30 -9.79 -16.20 19.72
N GLY A 31 -8.74 -15.42 20.00
CA GLY A 31 -8.13 -14.47 19.08
C GLY A 31 -7.14 -15.07 18.10
N VAL A 32 -6.60 -16.27 18.33
CA VAL A 32 -5.52 -16.83 17.49
C VAL A 32 -5.99 -17.11 16.07
N SER A 33 -7.13 -17.81 15.89
CA SER A 33 -7.68 -18.08 14.56
C SER A 33 -8.01 -16.80 13.80
N ARG A 34 -8.51 -15.78 14.50
CA ARG A 34 -8.80 -14.47 13.90
C ARG A 34 -7.52 -13.71 13.56
N ALA A 35 -6.49 -13.80 14.39
CA ALA A 35 -5.20 -13.18 14.11
C ALA A 35 -4.52 -13.83 12.88
N VAL A 36 -4.67 -15.15 12.71
CA VAL A 36 -4.20 -15.85 11.50
C VAL A 36 -4.99 -15.37 10.28
N GLU A 37 -6.31 -15.24 10.41
CA GLU A 37 -7.17 -14.70 9.34
C GLU A 37 -6.76 -13.27 8.96
N GLU A 38 -6.56 -12.38 9.94
CA GLU A 38 -6.11 -11.00 9.72
C GLU A 38 -4.72 -10.95 9.05
N ALA A 39 -3.78 -11.81 9.46
CA ALA A 39 -2.47 -11.88 8.83
C ALA A 39 -2.54 -12.37 7.38
N LEU A 40 -3.44 -13.31 7.07
CA LEU A 40 -3.69 -13.76 5.70
C LEU A 40 -4.36 -12.68 4.85
N GLU A 41 -5.31 -11.93 5.42
CA GLU A 41 -5.96 -10.80 4.74
C GLU A 41 -4.96 -9.69 4.41
N GLU A 42 -4.04 -9.38 5.32
CA GLU A 42 -2.99 -8.39 5.13
C GLU A 42 -2.06 -8.80 3.97
N GLU A 43 -1.59 -10.05 3.95
CA GLU A 43 -0.74 -10.56 2.88
C GLU A 43 -1.45 -10.59 1.52
N LEU A 44 -2.75 -10.90 1.51
CA LEU A 44 -3.55 -10.94 0.28
C LEU A 44 -4.05 -9.56 -0.16
N SER A 45 -3.89 -8.52 0.66
CA SER A 45 -4.48 -7.19 0.43
C SER A 45 -3.98 -6.54 -0.86
N GLU A 46 -2.69 -6.69 -1.19
CA GLU A 46 -2.11 -6.15 -2.42
C GLU A 46 -2.71 -6.79 -3.67
N LYS A 47 -2.95 -8.10 -3.63
CA LYS A 47 -3.58 -8.83 -4.73
C LYS A 47 -5.04 -8.40 -4.89
N VAL A 48 -5.77 -8.29 -3.79
CA VAL A 48 -7.15 -7.80 -3.79
C VAL A 48 -7.21 -6.38 -4.33
N LEU A 49 -6.28 -5.51 -3.94
CA LEU A 49 -6.17 -4.14 -4.42
C LEU A 49 -5.87 -4.10 -5.92
N THR A 50 -4.91 -4.89 -6.38
CA THR A 50 -4.54 -4.99 -7.80
C THR A 50 -5.73 -5.43 -8.65
N GLU A 51 -6.40 -6.51 -8.25
CA GLU A 51 -7.60 -7.01 -8.93
C GLU A 51 -8.75 -5.97 -8.92
N ALA A 52 -8.90 -5.22 -7.83
CA ALA A 52 -9.89 -4.15 -7.73
C ALA A 52 -9.56 -2.99 -8.67
N LEU A 53 -8.31 -2.54 -8.70
CA LEU A 53 -7.83 -1.47 -9.58
C LEU A 53 -7.95 -1.86 -11.06
N GLU A 54 -7.60 -3.09 -11.42
CA GLU A 54 -7.75 -3.63 -12.79
C GLU A 54 -9.23 -3.68 -13.22
N LYS A 55 -10.15 -4.02 -12.31
CA LYS A 55 -11.60 -3.96 -12.59
C LYS A 55 -12.13 -2.55 -12.73
N MET A 56 -11.59 -1.59 -11.95
CA MET A 56 -11.98 -0.18 -12.01
C MET A 56 -11.42 0.53 -13.25
N CYS A 57 -10.24 0.14 -13.71
CA CYS A 57 -9.62 0.62 -14.94
C CYS A 57 -9.36 -0.55 -15.91
N PRO A 58 -10.39 -1.07 -16.59
CA PRO A 58 -10.22 -2.07 -17.63
C PRO A 58 -9.58 -1.42 -18.85
N GLY A 59 -8.25 -1.40 -18.89
CA GLY A 59 -7.46 -0.82 -19.97
C GLY A 59 -6.03 -0.56 -19.52
N ARG A 60 -5.06 -0.69 -20.45
CA ARG A 60 -3.67 -0.26 -20.19
C ARG A 60 -3.70 1.13 -19.55
N PRO A 61 -2.79 1.46 -18.61
CA PRO A 61 -2.62 2.83 -18.18
C PRO A 61 -2.47 3.63 -19.46
N SER A 62 -3.48 4.46 -19.78
CA SER A 62 -3.40 5.40 -20.88
C SER A 62 -2.07 6.10 -20.67
N ASP A 63 -1.17 6.08 -21.66
CA ASP A 63 0.11 6.77 -21.59
C ASP A 63 -0.16 8.09 -20.88
N LEU A 64 0.35 8.22 -19.65
CA LEU A 64 0.03 9.34 -18.77
C LEU A 64 0.65 10.54 -19.47
N GLU A 65 -0.11 11.15 -20.37
CA GLU A 65 0.33 12.24 -21.21
C GLU A 65 0.40 13.43 -20.27
N VAL A 66 1.54 13.57 -19.60
CA VAL A 66 1.82 14.68 -18.70
C VAL A 66 1.85 15.93 -19.55
N LYS A 67 0.70 16.56 -19.71
CA LYS A 67 0.59 17.82 -20.44
C LYS A 67 1.20 18.92 -19.57
N PRO A 68 2.26 19.59 -20.04
CA PRO A 68 2.83 20.70 -19.30
C PRO A 68 1.76 21.79 -19.17
N ILE A 69 1.32 22.03 -17.93
CA ILE A 69 0.41 23.13 -17.63
C ILE A 69 1.25 24.40 -17.62
N ARG A 70 1.08 25.26 -18.62
CA ARG A 70 1.66 26.60 -18.58
C ARG A 70 1.08 27.34 -17.37
N PRO A 71 1.93 27.97 -16.53
CA PRO A 71 1.44 28.78 -15.42
C PRO A 71 0.50 29.87 -15.94
N LYS A 72 -0.62 30.09 -15.25
CA LYS A 72 -1.60 31.14 -15.63
C LYS A 72 -1.01 32.56 -15.55
N ILE A 73 0.11 32.70 -14.86
CA ILE A 73 0.81 33.95 -14.63
C ILE A 73 2.10 33.90 -15.47
N ALA A 74 2.42 35.03 -16.12
CA ALA A 74 3.67 35.18 -16.83
C ALA A 74 4.84 34.94 -15.86
N THR A 75 5.47 33.78 -15.97
CA THR A 75 6.62 33.38 -15.19
C THR A 75 7.80 33.22 -16.16
N SER A 76 8.90 33.91 -15.88
CA SER A 76 10.13 33.79 -16.64
C SER A 76 11.25 33.39 -15.69
N ALA A 77 11.55 32.09 -15.65
CA ALA A 77 12.66 31.57 -14.87
C ALA A 77 13.99 32.21 -15.30
N GLY A 78 14.16 32.50 -16.60
CA GLY A 78 15.36 33.13 -17.13
C GLY A 78 15.61 34.54 -16.59
N LYS A 79 14.55 35.35 -16.43
CA LYS A 79 14.67 36.70 -15.85
C LYS A 79 15.14 36.62 -14.38
N VAL A 80 14.50 35.75 -13.59
CA VAL A 80 14.82 35.58 -12.16
C VAL A 80 16.25 35.04 -11.98
N ILE A 81 16.66 34.04 -12.77
CA ILE A 81 18.02 33.49 -12.69
C ILE A 81 19.08 34.54 -13.07
N ARG A 82 18.78 35.40 -14.06
CA ARG A 82 19.70 36.49 -14.44
C ARG A 82 19.86 37.51 -13.32
N GLU A 83 18.76 37.97 -12.73
CA GLU A 83 18.76 38.89 -11.59
C GLU A 83 19.55 38.29 -10.40
N LEU A 84 19.36 37.01 -10.10
CA LEU A 84 20.11 36.33 -9.04
C LEU A 84 21.61 36.24 -9.34
N ARG A 85 22.02 36.04 -10.61
CA ARG A 85 23.45 36.04 -10.97
C ARG A 85 24.07 37.43 -10.86
N GLU A 86 23.33 38.45 -11.24
CA GLU A 86 23.77 39.85 -11.17
C GLU A 86 23.87 40.36 -9.72
N GLN A 87 23.13 39.79 -8.77
CA GLN A 87 23.22 40.12 -7.34
C GLN A 87 24.39 39.47 -6.61
N VAL A 88 25.05 38.47 -7.21
CA VAL A 88 26.16 37.72 -6.59
C VAL A 88 27.53 38.22 -7.09
N VAL A 89 27.56 39.24 -7.95
CA VAL A 89 28.76 39.98 -8.38
C VAL A 89 28.79 41.35 -7.71
#